data_AF-A0A814HEK2-F1
#
_entry.id   AF-A0A814HEK2-F1
#
_cell.length_a   1.000
_cell.length_b   1.000
_cell.length_c   1.000
_cell.angle_alpha   90.00
_cell.angle_beta   90.00
_cell.angle_gamma   90.00
#
_symmetry.space_group_name_H-M   'P 1'
#
loop_
_entity.id
_entity.type
_entity.pdbx_description
1 polymer ?
#
loop_
_entity_poly.entity_id
_entity_poly.type
_entity_poly.pdbx_seq_one_letter_code
_entity_poly.pdbx_strand_id
1 'polypeptide(L)'
;MAGIKLFSITNITIAIFIIYISYTANTFYAMFRPPTCKSNNCLSPHFKSSLNKKLKLYSCLSTTSNQPRSMTDSKCVTMLNINNFTINQSFDETIHIPLVKQFRQNTTFYIHFYLYHGVDPFQDQARIYRHRLISKYLIPEQNFMNLLQEKLPSSLTGVNEEEQKKSTNNSSTIPITHILKRIIFHGVDQDISFDRMEIPQELYHLITLYSQTTYGPLISSDELTTRLRDYQPVNTSDDNIELKLVYNPISIGRMRLWVNFERALESTRVYGFSDKEIDEIKGIFADNNLPILALTFVVAAFHTLFDFLAFKNDINYWRHRKTMVGLSLRTVVWRSISNIIIFLYLLDSGASLLVLIPSGVGSLIEIWKVTKAFKIKVRFNGYKPIITFGETSKEENDTMMHDSTAMRYLSYLLYPLCIGLAVYSLIYNNHKSWYSWIINSLVNGVYAFGFLFMMPQLFLNYKLKSVAHLPWRAFMYKAFNTFIDDLFAFIITMPTAHRLACFRDDFVFLIYLYQKWLYPVDKTRVNEYGEAFDESTKSKTE
;
A
#
# COMPACT_ATOMS: atom_id res chain seq x y z
N MET A 1 -19.35 52.04 -11.62
CA MET A 1 -17.98 51.64 -11.25
C MET A 1 -17.91 50.12 -11.14
N ALA A 2 -17.65 49.44 -12.26
CA ALA A 2 -17.38 48.01 -12.28
C ALA A 2 -15.90 47.80 -11.96
N GLY A 3 -15.59 47.61 -10.69
CA GLY A 3 -14.23 47.31 -10.22
C GLY A 3 -13.84 45.91 -10.68
N ILE A 4 -12.89 45.86 -11.60
CA ILE A 4 -12.20 44.67 -12.09
C ILE A 4 -11.57 43.94 -10.89
N LYS A 5 -12.22 42.90 -10.36
CA LYS A 5 -11.61 41.92 -9.45
C LYS A 5 -10.75 40.94 -10.26
N LEU A 6 -9.68 41.42 -10.93
CA LEU A 6 -8.77 40.51 -11.66
C LEU A 6 -7.88 39.69 -10.70
N PHE A 7 -7.66 40.18 -9.48
CA PHE A 7 -6.77 39.56 -8.49
C PHE A 7 -7.56 38.94 -7.33
N SER A 8 -8.27 37.85 -7.61
CA SER A 8 -8.69 36.95 -6.54
C SER A 8 -7.51 36.08 -6.13
N ILE A 9 -7.31 35.85 -4.82
CA ILE A 9 -6.28 34.95 -4.26
C ILE A 9 -6.35 33.56 -4.92
N THR A 10 -7.55 33.12 -5.33
CA THR A 10 -7.74 31.89 -6.12
C THR A 10 -7.04 31.92 -7.47
N ASN A 11 -7.01 33.04 -8.20
CA ASN A 11 -6.36 33.11 -9.51
C ASN A 11 -4.84 33.08 -9.38
N ILE A 12 -4.29 33.73 -8.34
CA ILE A 12 -2.85 33.71 -8.04
C ILE A 12 -2.41 32.29 -7.65
N THR A 13 -3.17 31.62 -6.78
CA THR A 13 -2.87 30.24 -6.37
C THR A 13 -2.94 29.26 -7.54
N ILE A 14 -3.92 29.41 -8.44
CA ILE A 14 -3.99 28.64 -9.68
C ILE A 14 -2.79 28.92 -10.59
N ALA A 15 -2.38 30.18 -10.77
CA ALA A 15 -1.24 30.53 -11.61
C ALA A 15 0.08 29.96 -11.05
N ILE A 16 0.31 30.08 -9.74
CA ILE A 16 1.47 29.47 -9.05
C ILE A 16 1.46 27.95 -9.23
N PHE A 17 0.29 27.32 -9.08
CA PHE A 17 0.13 25.88 -9.28
C PHE A 17 0.47 25.45 -10.72
N ILE A 18 0.04 26.20 -11.74
CA ILE A 18 0.37 25.92 -13.15
C ILE A 18 1.87 26.09 -13.42
N ILE A 19 2.50 27.14 -12.88
CA ILE A 19 3.95 27.35 -12.99
C ILE A 19 4.70 26.18 -12.34
N TYR A 20 4.28 25.76 -11.15
CA TYR A 20 4.86 24.62 -10.46
C TYR A 20 4.69 23.31 -11.24
N ILE A 21 3.50 23.04 -11.81
CA ILE A 21 3.28 21.87 -12.67
C ILE A 21 4.17 21.93 -13.91
N SER A 22 4.30 23.09 -14.54
CA SER A 22 5.13 23.25 -15.74
C SER A 22 6.62 23.06 -15.43
N TYR A 23 7.07 23.60 -14.30
CA TYR A 23 8.43 23.41 -13.80
C TYR A 23 8.70 21.93 -13.49
N THR A 24 7.81 21.27 -12.75
CA THR A 24 7.95 19.85 -12.42
C THR A 24 7.94 18.98 -13.68
N ALA A 25 7.04 19.22 -14.64
CA ALA A 25 7.02 18.53 -15.92
C ALA A 25 8.33 18.71 -16.69
N ASN A 26 8.89 19.93 -16.72
CA ASN A 26 10.19 20.19 -17.33
C ASN A 26 11.34 19.48 -16.61
N THR A 27 11.33 19.43 -15.27
CA THR A 27 12.35 18.69 -14.50
C THR A 27 12.27 17.18 -14.77
N PHE A 28 11.06 16.60 -14.84
CA PHE A 28 10.87 15.21 -15.24
C PHE A 28 11.35 14.97 -16.68
N TYR A 29 11.06 15.87 -17.61
CA TYR A 29 11.55 15.76 -18.99
C TYR A 29 13.09 15.79 -19.07
N ALA A 30 13.73 16.75 -18.39
CA ALA A 30 15.18 16.86 -18.29
C ALA A 30 15.84 15.66 -17.59
N MET A 31 15.09 14.93 -16.77
CA MET A 31 15.52 13.69 -16.15
C MET A 31 15.69 12.56 -17.18
N PHE A 32 14.71 12.41 -18.09
CA PHE A 32 14.73 11.40 -19.14
C PHE A 32 15.64 11.75 -20.33
N ARG A 33 15.83 13.04 -20.60
CA ARG A 33 16.73 13.54 -21.65
C ARG A 33 17.70 14.56 -21.07
N PRO A 34 18.83 14.10 -20.50
CA PRO A 34 19.84 15.03 -19.98
C PRO A 34 20.44 15.87 -21.11
N PRO A 35 20.76 17.15 -20.86
CA PRO A 35 21.45 17.97 -21.84
C PRO A 35 22.83 17.39 -22.16
N THR A 36 23.23 17.44 -23.43
CA THR A 36 24.57 17.03 -23.84
C THR A 36 25.58 18.12 -23.48
N CYS A 37 26.76 17.71 -23.02
CA CYS A 37 27.84 18.64 -22.70
C CYS A 37 28.31 19.38 -23.97
N LYS A 38 28.27 20.72 -23.92
CA LYS A 38 28.72 21.64 -25.00
C LYS A 38 30.04 22.36 -24.67
N SER A 39 30.60 22.13 -23.48
CA SER A 39 31.78 22.80 -22.93
C SER A 39 33.08 22.06 -23.28
N ASN A 40 34.24 22.67 -23.03
CA ASN A 40 35.55 21.99 -23.13
C ASN A 40 35.80 21.01 -21.96
N ASN A 41 35.04 21.10 -20.86
CA ASN A 41 35.21 20.27 -19.66
C ASN A 41 34.24 19.07 -19.60
N CYS A 42 34.08 18.37 -20.72
CA CYS A 42 33.17 17.21 -20.77
C CYS A 42 33.81 15.95 -20.18
N LEU A 43 32.97 15.17 -19.49
CA LEU A 43 33.25 13.83 -19.02
C LEU A 43 32.57 12.83 -19.95
N SER A 44 33.36 12.05 -20.68
CA SER A 44 32.87 11.11 -21.70
C SER A 44 33.00 9.65 -21.27
N PRO A 45 32.16 8.73 -21.76
CA PRO A 45 32.26 7.32 -21.36
C PRO A 45 33.55 6.73 -21.95
N HIS A 46 34.34 6.07 -21.09
CA HIS A 46 35.58 5.39 -21.47
C HIS A 46 35.31 4.20 -22.41
N PHE A 47 34.22 3.48 -22.11
CA PHE A 47 33.75 2.36 -22.91
C PHE A 47 32.56 2.83 -23.75
N LYS A 48 32.84 3.36 -24.94
CA LYS A 48 31.78 3.72 -25.88
C LYS A 48 31.15 2.45 -26.45
N SER A 49 29.83 2.45 -26.52
CA SER A 49 29.00 1.42 -27.15
C SER A 49 29.46 1.09 -28.58
N SER A 50 29.99 2.08 -29.31
CA SER A 50 30.52 1.89 -30.67
C SER A 50 31.83 1.09 -30.76
N LEU A 51 32.58 0.93 -29.66
CA LEU A 51 33.94 0.41 -29.72
C LEU A 51 34.07 -1.12 -29.50
N ASN A 52 32.97 -1.87 -29.30
CA ASN A 52 32.97 -3.34 -29.13
C ASN A 52 34.08 -3.88 -28.20
N LYS A 53 34.52 -3.10 -27.21
CA LYS A 53 35.49 -3.56 -26.23
C LYS A 53 34.80 -4.53 -25.28
N LYS A 54 35.22 -5.79 -25.35
CA LYS A 54 34.72 -6.86 -24.49
C LYS A 54 35.21 -6.62 -23.05
N LEU A 55 34.26 -6.50 -22.13
CA LEU A 55 34.52 -6.40 -20.70
C LEU A 55 34.46 -7.79 -20.09
N LYS A 56 35.12 -7.97 -18.95
CA LYS A 56 35.00 -9.19 -18.14
C LYS A 56 34.20 -8.89 -16.88
N LEU A 57 33.24 -9.76 -16.57
CA LEU A 57 32.43 -9.69 -15.37
C LEU A 57 32.85 -10.82 -14.43
N TYR A 58 33.36 -10.47 -13.26
CA TYR A 58 33.68 -11.40 -12.19
C TYR A 58 32.76 -11.13 -10.99
N SER A 59 32.11 -12.17 -10.48
CA SER A 59 31.32 -12.09 -9.25
C SER A 59 31.76 -13.11 -8.21
N CYS A 60 31.72 -12.71 -6.94
CA CYS A 60 31.98 -13.63 -5.84
C CYS A 60 31.09 -13.40 -4.62
N LEU A 61 30.92 -14.47 -3.84
CA LEU A 61 30.19 -14.47 -2.59
C LEU A 61 31.16 -14.30 -1.41
N SER A 62 30.83 -13.39 -0.49
CA SER A 62 31.58 -13.22 0.75
C SER A 62 30.66 -13.01 1.94
N THR A 63 31.17 -13.29 3.13
CA THR A 63 30.50 -12.98 4.41
C THR A 63 30.78 -11.55 4.90
N THR A 64 31.72 -10.84 4.27
CA THR A 64 32.10 -9.48 4.62
C THR A 64 31.71 -8.46 3.55
N SER A 65 31.33 -7.26 3.98
CA SER A 65 31.07 -6.11 3.10
C SER A 65 32.36 -5.49 2.53
N ASN A 66 33.50 -5.74 3.18
CA ASN A 66 34.80 -5.21 2.76
C ASN A 66 35.21 -5.78 1.39
N GLN A 67 35.89 -4.93 0.60
CA GLN A 67 36.38 -5.30 -0.72
C GLN A 67 37.39 -6.46 -0.62
N PRO A 68 37.14 -7.62 -1.25
CA PRO A 68 38.11 -8.70 -1.29
C PRO A 68 39.39 -8.26 -2.01
N ARG A 69 40.53 -8.71 -1.49
CA ARG A 69 41.87 -8.26 -1.94
C ARG A 69 42.51 -9.20 -2.96
N SER A 70 42.06 -10.46 -3.06
CA SER A 70 42.61 -11.46 -3.97
C SER A 70 41.54 -12.46 -4.43
N MET A 71 41.77 -13.06 -5.60
CA MET A 71 40.95 -14.13 -6.18
C MET A 71 41.08 -15.45 -5.41
N THR A 72 42.15 -15.61 -4.63
CA THR A 72 42.45 -16.76 -3.77
C THR A 72 42.10 -16.55 -2.30
N ASP A 73 41.47 -15.41 -1.97
CA ASP A 73 41.05 -15.15 -0.59
C ASP A 73 39.96 -16.16 -0.21
N SER A 74 40.20 -16.95 0.86
CA SER A 74 39.29 -17.99 1.38
C SER A 74 37.88 -17.51 1.76
N LYS A 75 37.63 -16.20 1.63
CA LYS A 75 36.40 -15.48 1.94
C LYS A 75 35.58 -15.08 0.70
N CYS A 76 36.03 -15.38 -0.51
CA CYS A 76 35.39 -14.99 -1.77
C CYS A 76 35.21 -16.24 -2.65
N VAL A 77 34.03 -16.86 -2.60
CA VAL A 77 33.70 -18.01 -3.46
C VAL A 77 33.31 -17.47 -4.84
N THR A 78 34.12 -17.76 -5.86
CA THR A 78 33.85 -17.36 -7.24
C THR A 78 32.52 -17.94 -7.71
N MET A 79 31.63 -17.08 -8.19
CA MET A 79 30.31 -17.49 -8.70
C MET A 79 30.28 -17.54 -10.23
N LEU A 80 30.78 -16.48 -10.87
CA LEU A 80 30.66 -16.30 -12.31
C LEU A 80 31.87 -15.54 -12.84
N ASN A 81 32.39 -15.98 -13.98
CA ASN A 81 33.42 -15.27 -14.73
C ASN A 81 33.05 -15.25 -16.22
N ILE A 82 32.46 -14.15 -16.67
CA ILE A 82 32.12 -13.94 -18.08
C ILE A 82 33.25 -13.15 -18.74
N ASN A 83 33.89 -13.74 -19.76
CA ASN A 83 35.01 -13.12 -20.45
C ASN A 83 34.60 -12.11 -21.55
N ASN A 84 33.36 -12.20 -22.05
CA ASN A 84 32.86 -11.41 -23.18
C ASN A 84 31.55 -10.69 -22.83
N PHE A 85 31.59 -9.77 -21.88
CA PHE A 85 30.44 -8.98 -21.48
C PHE A 85 30.32 -7.69 -22.30
N THR A 86 29.11 -7.40 -22.79
CA THR A 86 28.74 -6.18 -23.52
C THR A 86 27.63 -5.46 -22.78
N ILE A 87 27.79 -4.17 -22.52
CA ILE A 87 26.85 -3.37 -21.70
C ILE A 87 25.43 -3.31 -22.32
N ASN A 88 25.30 -3.42 -23.64
CA ASN A 88 24.00 -3.26 -24.33
C ASN A 88 23.22 -4.56 -24.47
N GLN A 89 23.79 -5.70 -24.09
CA GLN A 89 23.12 -6.99 -24.23
C GLN A 89 22.64 -7.44 -22.86
N SER A 90 21.36 -7.80 -22.77
CA SER A 90 20.84 -8.48 -21.59
C SER A 90 21.36 -9.91 -21.56
N PHE A 91 21.60 -10.43 -20.35
CA PHE A 91 21.91 -11.83 -20.14
C PHE A 91 21.18 -12.35 -18.90
N ASP A 92 20.94 -13.65 -18.89
CA ASP A 92 20.27 -14.35 -17.82
C ASP A 92 20.97 -15.69 -17.59
N GLU A 93 21.66 -15.82 -16.45
CA GLU A 93 22.49 -16.99 -16.11
C GLU A 93 22.10 -17.55 -14.76
N THR A 94 21.88 -18.85 -14.68
CA THR A 94 21.63 -19.57 -13.42
C THR A 94 22.93 -20.14 -12.87
N ILE A 95 23.20 -19.85 -11.60
CA ILE A 95 24.44 -20.20 -10.91
C ILE A 95 24.08 -21.14 -9.76
N HIS A 96 24.75 -22.27 -9.68
CA HIS A 96 24.66 -23.17 -8.53
C HIS A 96 25.79 -22.88 -7.56
N ILE A 97 25.44 -22.37 -6.38
CA ILE A 97 26.41 -22.01 -5.35
C ILE A 97 26.52 -23.16 -4.36
N PRO A 98 27.71 -23.76 -4.16
CA PRO A 98 27.90 -24.78 -3.16
C PRO A 98 27.81 -24.19 -1.76
N LEU A 99 26.97 -24.77 -0.91
CA LEU A 99 26.82 -24.40 0.50
C LEU A 99 28.01 -24.96 1.31
N VAL A 100 29.17 -24.29 1.20
CA VAL A 100 30.33 -24.48 2.09
C VAL A 100 29.91 -24.37 3.56
N LYS A 101 30.61 -25.06 4.48
CA LYS A 101 30.35 -25.04 5.94
C LYS A 101 30.21 -23.62 6.54
N GLN A 102 30.83 -22.61 5.94
CA GLN A 102 30.70 -21.19 6.33
C GLN A 102 29.27 -20.66 6.15
N PHE A 103 28.53 -21.15 5.15
CA PHE A 103 27.14 -20.75 4.87
C PHE A 103 26.12 -21.33 5.86
N ARG A 104 26.50 -22.35 6.65
CA ARG A 104 25.63 -23.02 7.62
C ARG A 104 25.55 -22.29 8.97
N GLN A 105 26.37 -21.25 9.19
CA GLN A 105 26.51 -20.56 10.49
C GLN A 105 25.70 -19.25 10.59
N ASN A 106 24.48 -19.17 10.07
CA ASN A 106 23.61 -17.98 10.15
C ASN A 106 24.39 -16.67 9.94
N THR A 107 25.09 -16.57 8.81
CA THR A 107 25.92 -15.40 8.47
C THR A 107 25.23 -14.52 7.44
N THR A 108 25.53 -13.22 7.46
CA THR A 108 25.14 -12.30 6.39
C THR A 108 25.99 -12.52 5.14
N PHE A 109 25.37 -12.45 3.97
CA PHE A 109 26.01 -12.69 2.68
C PHE A 109 26.01 -11.44 1.82
N TYR A 110 27.17 -11.14 1.26
CA TYR A 110 27.42 -10.07 0.31
C TYR A 110 27.89 -10.65 -1.01
N ILE A 111 27.28 -10.19 -2.09
CA ILE A 111 27.77 -10.46 -3.44
C ILE A 111 28.61 -9.29 -3.90
N HIS A 112 29.77 -9.59 -4.46
CA HIS A 112 30.75 -8.63 -4.95
C HIS A 112 30.86 -8.75 -6.46
N PHE A 113 30.69 -7.63 -7.17
CA PHE A 113 30.75 -7.53 -8.62
C PHE A 113 31.94 -6.69 -9.05
N TYR A 114 32.70 -7.25 -9.98
CA TYR A 114 33.85 -6.63 -10.60
C TYR A 114 33.67 -6.61 -12.11
N LEU A 115 33.68 -5.40 -12.68
CA LEU A 115 33.75 -5.21 -14.11
C LEU A 115 35.13 -4.65 -14.46
N TYR A 116 35.87 -5.33 -15.33
CA TYR A 116 37.25 -4.97 -15.66
C TYR A 116 37.57 -5.31 -17.12
N HIS A 117 38.65 -4.74 -17.65
CA HIS A 117 39.13 -5.04 -19.01
C HIS A 117 40.45 -5.81 -19.00
N GLY A 118 41.26 -5.65 -17.94
CA GLY A 118 42.58 -6.26 -17.81
C GLY A 118 42.60 -7.77 -17.54
N VAL A 119 43.74 -8.22 -17.01
CA VAL A 119 44.00 -9.64 -16.71
C VAL A 119 43.37 -10.05 -15.39
N ASP A 120 43.54 -9.24 -14.34
CA ASP A 120 43.03 -9.52 -13.00
C ASP A 120 42.01 -8.47 -12.51
N PRO A 121 40.87 -8.90 -11.93
CA PRO A 121 39.86 -7.99 -11.36
C PRO A 121 40.37 -7.22 -10.13
N PHE A 122 41.45 -7.69 -9.49
CA PHE A 122 41.96 -7.12 -8.25
C PHE A 122 43.04 -6.05 -8.44
N GLN A 123 43.75 -6.08 -9.57
CA GLN A 123 44.90 -5.21 -9.84
C GLN A 123 44.64 -4.13 -10.91
N ASP A 124 43.56 -4.27 -11.69
CA ASP A 124 43.20 -3.30 -12.72
C ASP A 124 42.78 -1.95 -12.10
N GLN A 125 43.42 -0.86 -12.54
CA GLN A 125 43.05 0.51 -12.15
C GLN A 125 41.72 0.91 -12.79
N ALA A 126 41.37 0.32 -13.94
CA ALA A 126 40.14 0.58 -14.66
C ALA A 126 39.02 -0.43 -14.35
N ARG A 127 38.81 -0.71 -13.05
CA ARG A 127 37.75 -1.60 -12.57
C ARG A 127 36.57 -0.85 -11.94
N ILE A 128 35.37 -1.40 -12.11
CA ILE A 128 34.19 -1.02 -11.33
C ILE A 128 33.92 -2.11 -10.30
N TYR A 129 33.84 -1.70 -9.04
CA TYR A 129 33.49 -2.56 -7.92
C TYR A 129 32.15 -2.14 -7.33
N ARG A 130 31.24 -3.11 -7.17
CA ARG A 130 29.94 -2.94 -6.49
C ARG A 130 29.72 -4.14 -5.57
N HIS A 131 29.06 -3.92 -4.44
CA HIS A 131 28.67 -5.00 -3.54
C HIS A 131 27.21 -4.84 -3.13
N ARG A 132 26.55 -5.94 -2.81
CA ARG A 132 25.15 -5.97 -2.41
C ARG A 132 24.90 -7.02 -1.34
N LEU A 133 24.08 -6.69 -0.34
CA LEU A 133 23.59 -7.65 0.64
C LEU A 133 22.52 -8.55 -0.02
N ILE A 134 22.68 -9.87 0.09
CA ILE A 134 21.75 -10.84 -0.51
C ILE A 134 21.01 -11.71 0.53
N SER A 135 21.44 -11.65 1.78
CA SER A 135 20.83 -12.37 2.90
C SER A 135 19.92 -11.47 3.71
N LYS A 136 18.78 -11.99 4.18
CA LYS A 136 17.93 -11.32 5.14
C LYS A 136 17.44 -12.30 6.20
N TYR A 137 17.35 -11.85 7.45
CA TYR A 137 16.75 -12.64 8.52
C TYR A 137 15.26 -12.37 8.53
N LEU A 138 14.48 -13.42 8.25
CA LEU A 138 13.02 -13.33 8.23
C LEU A 138 12.45 -14.39 9.19
N ILE A 139 11.38 -14.00 9.86
CA ILE A 139 10.56 -14.94 10.64
C ILE A 139 9.71 -15.70 9.61
N PRO A 140 9.70 -17.04 9.62
CA PRO A 140 8.85 -17.81 8.71
C PRO A 140 7.39 -17.36 8.87
N GLU A 141 6.68 -17.21 7.75
CA GLU A 141 5.28 -16.78 7.76
C GLU A 141 4.47 -17.65 8.73
N GLN A 142 3.64 -17.02 9.56
CA GLN A 142 2.78 -17.74 10.50
C GLN A 142 1.85 -18.63 9.68
N ASN A 143 2.09 -19.95 9.72
CA ASN A 143 1.22 -20.92 9.09
C ASN A 143 -0.20 -20.71 9.64
N PHE A 144 -1.15 -20.39 8.77
CA PHE A 144 -2.55 -20.30 9.16
C PHE A 144 -2.99 -21.70 9.60
N MET A 145 -3.42 -21.83 10.86
CA MET A 145 -3.81 -23.11 11.45
C MET A 145 -5.33 -23.25 11.40
N ASN A 146 -5.82 -24.47 11.16
CA ASN A 146 -7.23 -24.80 11.40
C ASN A 146 -7.44 -24.98 12.91
N LEU A 147 -8.14 -24.02 13.54
CA LEU A 147 -8.33 -23.95 15.00
C LEU A 147 -9.02 -25.18 15.61
N LEU A 148 -9.78 -25.94 14.82
CA LEU A 148 -10.51 -27.13 15.27
C LEU A 148 -9.75 -28.45 15.03
N GLN A 149 -8.78 -28.47 14.11
CA GLN A 149 -8.23 -29.73 13.58
C GLN A 149 -7.05 -30.30 14.39
N GLU A 150 -6.59 -29.58 15.43
CA GLU A 150 -5.61 -30.05 16.41
C GLU A 150 -6.18 -31.06 17.44
N LYS A 151 -7.49 -31.37 17.40
CA LYS A 151 -8.15 -32.26 18.37
C LYS A 151 -8.79 -33.51 17.77
N LEU A 152 -8.17 -34.14 16.77
CA LEU A 152 -8.44 -35.55 16.51
C LEU A 152 -7.30 -36.39 17.12
N PRO A 153 -7.56 -37.27 18.10
CA PRO A 153 -6.52 -38.10 18.69
C PRO A 153 -5.96 -39.05 17.62
N SER A 154 -4.68 -38.85 17.31
CA SER A 154 -3.81 -39.70 16.49
C SER A 154 -3.76 -41.10 17.10
N SER A 155 -4.72 -41.95 16.74
CA SER A 155 -4.69 -43.38 17.07
C SER A 155 -4.41 -44.26 15.85
N LEU A 156 -4.02 -43.68 14.71
CA LEU A 156 -3.72 -44.44 13.49
C LEU A 156 -2.41 -44.06 12.76
N THR A 157 -1.56 -43.22 13.34
CA THR A 157 -0.20 -43.03 12.81
C THR A 157 0.78 -43.07 13.96
N GLY A 158 1.52 -44.19 14.05
CA GLY A 158 2.58 -44.40 15.04
C GLY A 158 3.75 -43.44 14.80
N VAL A 159 3.61 -42.21 15.30
CA VAL A 159 4.68 -41.23 15.38
C VAL A 159 4.80 -40.82 16.84
N ASN A 160 6.01 -40.98 17.39
CA ASN A 160 6.32 -40.84 18.81
C ASN A 160 5.87 -39.49 19.40
N GLU A 161 5.12 -39.55 20.50
CA GLU A 161 4.52 -38.40 21.20
C GLU A 161 5.56 -37.42 21.82
N GLU A 162 6.84 -37.80 21.89
CA GLU A 162 7.89 -36.96 22.49
C GLU A 162 8.54 -35.98 21.51
N GLU A 163 8.51 -36.24 20.19
CA GLU A 163 9.02 -35.29 19.19
C GLU A 163 8.02 -34.17 18.88
N GLN A 164 6.71 -34.44 18.98
CA GLN A 164 5.66 -33.43 18.76
C GLN A 164 5.52 -32.44 19.92
N LYS A 165 5.80 -32.82 21.18
CA LYS A 165 5.73 -31.89 22.33
C LYS A 165 6.87 -30.88 22.39
N LYS A 166 8.02 -31.15 21.75
CA LYS A 166 9.09 -30.15 21.59
C LYS A 166 8.85 -29.20 20.41
N SER A 167 8.06 -29.59 19.41
CA SER A 167 7.74 -28.76 18.24
C SER A 167 6.49 -27.88 18.42
N THR A 168 5.58 -28.19 19.34
CA THR A 168 4.33 -27.40 19.54
C THR A 168 4.48 -26.19 20.46
N ASN A 169 5.44 -26.17 21.39
CA ASN A 169 5.67 -25.00 22.26
C ASN A 169 6.75 -24.03 21.74
N ASN A 170 7.40 -24.34 20.62
CA ASN A 170 8.40 -23.51 19.95
C ASN A 170 8.08 -23.37 18.46
N SER A 171 6.86 -22.96 18.12
CA SER A 171 6.52 -22.55 16.76
C SER A 171 7.29 -21.27 16.39
N SER A 172 8.54 -21.47 15.95
CA SER A 172 9.36 -20.61 15.08
C SER A 172 9.31 -19.09 15.31
N THR A 173 9.68 -18.63 16.50
CA THR A 173 10.11 -17.23 16.72
C THR A 173 11.57 -16.98 16.35
N ILE A 174 12.31 -18.03 15.97
CA ILE A 174 13.73 -17.93 15.63
C ILE A 174 13.83 -17.47 14.16
N PRO A 175 14.48 -16.32 13.88
CA PRO A 175 14.66 -15.86 12.51
C PRO A 175 15.61 -16.80 11.76
N ILE A 176 15.22 -17.20 10.55
CA ILE A 176 16.04 -18.05 9.66
C ILE A 176 16.67 -17.16 8.60
N THR A 177 17.91 -17.46 8.20
CA THR A 177 18.56 -16.78 7.09
C THR A 177 17.85 -17.13 5.79
N HIS A 178 17.38 -16.11 5.08
CA HIS A 178 16.87 -16.24 3.72
C HIS A 178 17.83 -15.60 2.73
N ILE A 179 17.91 -16.15 1.52
CA ILE A 179 18.80 -15.70 0.44
C ILE A 179 18.00 -15.35 -0.81
N LEU A 180 18.45 -14.37 -1.57
CA LEU A 180 17.81 -14.00 -2.85
C LEU A 180 17.97 -15.09 -3.91
N LYS A 181 16.85 -15.50 -4.51
CA LYS A 181 16.84 -16.41 -5.68
C LYS A 181 17.28 -15.72 -6.97
N ARG A 182 17.00 -14.42 -7.10
CA ARG A 182 17.23 -13.65 -8.33
C ARG A 182 17.88 -12.31 -8.00
N ILE A 183 18.99 -12.01 -8.67
CA ILE A 183 19.70 -10.74 -8.55
C ILE A 183 19.71 -10.06 -9.91
N ILE A 184 19.21 -8.83 -9.95
CA ILE A 184 19.12 -8.04 -11.18
C ILE A 184 20.14 -6.90 -11.12
N PHE A 185 20.86 -6.68 -12.21
CA PHE A 185 21.76 -5.55 -12.44
C PHE A 185 21.27 -4.72 -13.60
N HIS A 186 21.36 -3.40 -13.45
CA HIS A 186 21.04 -2.44 -14.49
C HIS A 186 22.28 -1.70 -14.91
N GLY A 187 22.52 -1.62 -16.22
CA GLY A 187 23.59 -0.81 -16.80
C GLY A 187 23.04 0.20 -17.81
N VAL A 188 23.69 1.36 -17.93
CA VAL A 188 23.29 2.39 -18.91
C VAL A 188 23.82 2.04 -20.30
N ASP A 189 22.92 1.99 -21.29
CA ASP A 189 23.22 1.66 -22.69
C ASP A 189 23.59 2.87 -23.57
N GLN A 190 23.35 4.07 -23.07
CA GLN A 190 23.57 5.33 -23.78
C GLN A 190 24.95 5.95 -23.49
N ASP A 191 25.65 6.33 -24.56
CA ASP A 191 26.91 7.06 -24.48
C ASP A 191 26.65 8.56 -24.22
N ILE A 192 26.57 8.97 -22.96
CA ILE A 192 26.26 10.36 -22.58
C ILE A 192 27.52 11.06 -22.09
N SER A 193 27.74 12.29 -22.57
CA SER A 193 28.79 13.15 -22.06
C SER A 193 28.22 14.15 -21.07
N PHE A 194 28.65 14.07 -19.82
CA PHE A 194 28.24 14.97 -18.75
C PHE A 194 29.17 16.18 -18.66
N ASP A 195 28.64 17.35 -18.31
CA ASP A 195 29.48 18.46 -17.84
C ASP A 195 29.91 18.17 -16.40
N ARG A 196 31.18 18.37 -16.07
CA ARG A 196 31.71 18.11 -14.72
C ARG A 196 31.03 18.95 -13.64
N MET A 197 30.54 20.14 -13.98
CA MET A 197 29.89 21.03 -13.02
C MET A 197 28.39 20.76 -12.85
N GLU A 198 27.77 20.06 -13.81
CA GLU A 198 26.33 19.79 -13.84
C GLU A 198 26.01 18.28 -13.79
N ILE A 199 26.87 17.49 -13.14
CA ILE A 199 26.57 16.07 -12.93
C ILE A 199 25.38 15.96 -11.97
N PRO A 200 24.31 15.23 -12.36
CA PRO A 200 23.18 15.01 -11.47
C PRO A 200 23.65 14.35 -10.17
N GLN A 201 23.25 14.94 -9.04
CA GLN A 201 23.72 14.53 -7.71
C GLN A 201 23.48 13.05 -7.45
N GLU A 202 22.39 12.54 -8.00
CA GLU A 202 21.99 11.18 -7.83
C GLU A 202 22.99 10.18 -8.42
N LEU A 203 23.71 10.53 -9.47
CA LEU A 203 24.64 9.63 -10.16
C LEU A 203 26.04 9.64 -9.57
N TYR A 204 26.39 10.56 -8.66
CA TYR A 204 27.77 10.69 -8.16
C TYR A 204 28.35 9.38 -7.60
N HIS A 205 27.58 8.65 -6.78
CA HIS A 205 28.02 7.36 -6.21
C HIS A 205 28.23 6.25 -7.26
N LEU A 206 27.68 6.39 -8.46
CA LEU A 206 27.81 5.41 -9.54
C LEU A 206 28.95 5.74 -10.50
N ILE A 207 29.38 7.00 -10.55
CA ILE A 207 30.42 7.45 -11.47
C ILE A 207 31.79 7.09 -10.89
N THR A 208 32.49 6.19 -11.58
CA THR A 208 33.91 5.92 -11.33
C THR A 208 34.74 6.56 -12.43
N LEU A 209 35.65 7.46 -12.05
CA LEU A 209 36.55 8.14 -12.98
C LEU A 209 37.75 7.23 -13.28
N TYR A 210 38.07 7.05 -14.57
CA TYR A 210 39.29 6.34 -14.98
C TYR A 210 40.41 7.31 -15.37
N SER A 211 40.04 8.44 -15.97
CA SER A 211 40.96 9.53 -16.26
C SER A 211 40.27 10.86 -15.93
N GLN A 212 41.01 11.97 -16.06
CA GLN A 212 40.42 13.30 -15.85
C GLN A 212 39.19 13.53 -16.75
N THR A 213 39.15 12.95 -17.95
CA THR A 213 38.10 13.20 -18.97
C THR A 213 37.17 12.01 -19.20
N THR A 214 37.40 10.86 -18.58
CA THR A 214 36.63 9.64 -18.86
C THR A 214 36.08 8.95 -17.62
N TYR A 215 34.85 8.44 -17.74
CA TYR A 215 34.16 7.68 -16.69
C TYR A 215 33.81 6.26 -17.14
N GLY A 216 33.69 5.35 -16.17
CA GLY A 216 33.28 3.96 -16.41
C GLY A 216 31.76 3.77 -16.54
N PRO A 217 31.29 2.63 -17.05
CA PRO A 217 29.88 2.36 -17.22
C PRO A 217 29.11 2.47 -15.89
N LEU A 218 27.94 3.10 -15.97
CA LEU A 218 27.05 3.25 -14.83
C LEU A 218 26.29 1.95 -14.62
N ILE A 219 26.65 1.21 -13.57
CA ILE A 219 26.00 -0.03 -13.19
C ILE A 219 25.50 0.09 -11.76
N SER A 220 24.23 -0.26 -11.54
CA SER A 220 23.63 -0.38 -10.21
C SER A 220 22.97 -1.74 -10.05
N SER A 221 22.97 -2.24 -8.81
CA SER A 221 22.18 -3.40 -8.44
C SER A 221 20.73 -2.99 -8.20
N ASP A 222 19.79 -3.77 -8.69
CA ASP A 222 18.38 -3.48 -8.52
C ASP A 222 17.87 -3.92 -7.14
N GLU A 223 17.81 -3.00 -6.17
CA GLU A 223 17.13 -3.26 -4.90
C GLU A 223 15.61 -3.04 -4.96
N LEU A 224 15.14 -2.23 -5.92
CA LEU A 224 13.74 -1.79 -5.99
C LEU A 224 12.78 -2.89 -6.46
N THR A 225 13.16 -3.70 -7.45
CA THR A 225 12.31 -4.82 -7.87
C THR A 225 12.37 -6.02 -6.94
N THR A 226 13.34 -6.03 -6.03
CA THR A 226 13.55 -7.15 -5.12
C THR A 226 12.54 -7.12 -3.99
N ARG A 227 11.70 -8.15 -3.94
CA ARG A 227 10.65 -8.30 -2.93
C ARG A 227 11.00 -9.32 -1.86
N LEU A 228 10.29 -9.28 -0.72
CA LEU A 228 10.38 -10.26 0.35
C LEU A 228 10.06 -11.69 -0.14
N ARG A 229 9.14 -11.84 -1.10
CA ARG A 229 8.82 -13.13 -1.75
C ARG A 229 9.97 -13.75 -2.55
N ASP A 230 10.96 -12.95 -2.95
CA ASP A 230 12.10 -13.41 -3.77
C ASP A 230 13.20 -14.05 -2.90
N TYR A 231 13.04 -14.02 -1.56
CA TYR A 231 13.94 -14.64 -0.61
C TYR A 231 13.52 -16.08 -0.29
N GLN A 232 14.48 -17.02 -0.37
CA GLN A 232 14.29 -18.43 -0.02
C GLN A 232 14.94 -18.74 1.34
N PRO A 233 14.29 -19.51 2.23
CA PRO A 233 14.95 -20.00 3.43
C PRO A 233 16.14 -20.88 3.07
N VAL A 234 17.27 -20.67 3.73
CA VAL A 234 18.45 -21.52 3.59
C VAL A 234 18.30 -22.70 4.54
N ASN A 235 18.00 -23.88 3.99
CA ASN A 235 17.98 -25.11 4.77
C ASN A 235 19.40 -25.64 4.98
N THR A 236 19.66 -26.21 6.14
CA THR A 236 20.97 -26.82 6.47
C THR A 236 21.23 -28.12 5.71
N SER A 237 20.18 -28.73 5.16
CA SER A 237 20.22 -30.01 4.44
C SER A 237 20.53 -29.88 2.95
N ASP A 238 20.33 -28.70 2.36
CA ASP A 238 20.57 -28.49 0.94
C ASP A 238 22.08 -28.28 0.70
N ASP A 239 22.65 -28.93 -0.31
CA ASP A 239 24.08 -28.81 -0.63
C ASP A 239 24.38 -27.69 -1.64
N ASN A 240 23.41 -27.33 -2.48
CA ASN A 240 23.54 -26.29 -3.50
C ASN A 240 22.31 -25.37 -3.49
N ILE A 241 22.53 -24.07 -3.66
CA ILE A 241 21.46 -23.09 -3.90
C ILE A 241 21.53 -22.62 -5.35
N GLU A 242 20.38 -22.58 -6.01
CA GLU A 242 20.24 -21.99 -7.34
C GLU A 242 19.98 -20.49 -7.22
N LEU A 243 20.85 -19.69 -7.86
CA LEU A 243 20.74 -18.24 -7.91
C LEU A 243 20.77 -17.76 -9.36
N LYS A 244 19.77 -16.97 -9.73
CA LYS A 244 19.59 -16.43 -11.07
C LYS A 244 20.15 -15.01 -11.16
N LEU A 245 21.16 -14.81 -11.98
CA LEU A 245 21.79 -13.52 -12.23
C LEU A 245 21.29 -12.94 -13.56
N VAL A 246 20.61 -11.80 -13.49
CA VAL A 246 20.04 -11.11 -14.65
C VAL A 246 20.69 -9.75 -14.82
N TYR A 247 21.10 -9.42 -16.04
CA TYR A 247 21.56 -8.08 -16.39
C TYR A 247 20.66 -7.48 -17.47
N ASN A 248 20.22 -6.24 -17.24
CA ASN A 248 19.36 -5.50 -18.15
C ASN A 248 19.95 -4.12 -18.50
N PRO A 249 20.12 -3.80 -19.79
CA PRO A 249 20.43 -2.44 -20.22
C PRO A 249 19.21 -1.53 -20.02
N ILE A 250 19.42 -0.34 -19.45
CA ILE A 250 18.38 0.67 -19.26
C ILE A 250 18.84 2.05 -19.71
N SER A 251 17.88 2.91 -20.06
CA SER A 251 18.18 4.31 -20.38
C SER A 251 18.60 5.10 -19.14
N ILE A 252 19.34 6.19 -19.35
CA ILE A 252 19.78 7.10 -18.27
C ILE A 252 18.62 7.64 -17.43
N GLY A 253 17.49 7.95 -18.07
CA GLY A 253 16.31 8.48 -17.40
C GLY A 253 15.73 7.49 -16.40
N ARG A 254 15.60 6.24 -16.84
CA ARG A 254 15.14 5.14 -15.99
C ARG A 254 16.14 4.89 -14.86
N MET A 255 17.44 4.94 -15.14
CA MET A 255 18.49 4.78 -14.13
C MET A 255 18.41 5.85 -13.04
N ARG A 256 18.31 7.14 -13.43
CA ARG A 256 18.15 8.25 -12.49
C ARG A 256 16.90 8.09 -11.64
N LEU A 257 15.80 7.62 -12.24
CA LEU A 257 14.54 7.39 -11.53
C LEU A 257 14.70 6.28 -10.50
N TRP A 258 15.35 5.18 -10.90
CA TRP A 258 15.65 4.04 -10.05
C TRP A 258 16.45 4.47 -8.82
N VAL A 259 17.56 5.16 -9.04
CA VAL A 259 18.45 5.62 -7.96
C VAL A 259 17.74 6.60 -7.02
N ASN A 260 16.97 7.55 -7.56
CA ASN A 260 16.24 8.51 -6.73
C ASN A 260 15.18 7.82 -5.86
N PHE A 261 14.49 6.83 -6.42
CA PHE A 261 13.48 6.08 -5.69
C PHE A 261 14.09 5.16 -4.64
N GLU A 262 15.24 4.53 -4.94
CA GLU A 262 16.01 3.73 -3.98
C GLU A 262 16.41 4.57 -2.77
N ARG A 263 16.95 5.78 -2.97
CA ARG A 263 17.24 6.71 -1.87
C ARG A 263 16.01 7.16 -1.11
N ALA A 264 14.87 7.36 -1.79
CA ALA A 264 13.63 7.71 -1.13
C ALA A 264 13.15 6.58 -0.20
N LEU A 265 13.30 5.31 -0.61
CA LEU A 265 13.00 4.16 0.25
C LEU A 265 13.97 4.03 1.43
N GLU A 266 15.26 4.28 1.24
CA GLU A 266 16.22 4.33 2.34
C GLU A 266 15.84 5.40 3.37
N SER A 267 15.49 6.61 2.91
CA SER A 267 14.98 7.68 3.79
C SER A 267 13.72 7.23 4.55
N THR A 268 12.81 6.53 3.86
CA THR A 268 11.58 5.99 4.47
C THR A 268 11.89 4.96 5.57
N ARG A 269 12.93 4.13 5.40
CA ARG A 269 13.43 3.24 6.46
C ARG A 269 13.92 4.01 7.68
N VAL A 270 14.65 5.11 7.47
CA VAL A 270 15.14 5.96 8.57
C VAL A 270 13.99 6.59 9.35
N TYR A 271 12.87 6.91 8.68
CA TYR A 271 11.64 7.38 9.34
C TYR A 271 10.86 6.28 10.09
N GLY A 272 11.31 5.02 10.07
CA GLY A 272 10.77 3.94 10.89
C GLY A 272 9.70 3.07 10.21
N PHE A 273 9.56 3.13 8.88
CA PHE A 273 8.66 2.23 8.15
C PHE A 273 9.15 0.79 8.22
N SER A 274 8.21 -0.14 8.35
CA SER A 274 8.54 -1.57 8.44
C SER A 274 8.96 -2.14 7.09
N ASP A 275 9.75 -3.21 7.11
CA ASP A 275 10.19 -3.90 5.89
C ASP A 275 9.02 -4.42 5.03
N LYS A 276 7.87 -4.71 5.65
CA LYS A 276 6.66 -5.14 4.94
C LYS A 276 6.01 -3.99 4.18
N GLU A 277 5.87 -2.82 4.82
CA GLU A 277 5.32 -1.62 4.18
C GLU A 277 6.20 -1.17 3.00
N ILE A 278 7.52 -1.26 3.17
CA ILE A 278 8.45 -0.96 2.08
C ILE A 278 8.32 -1.98 0.95
N ASP A 279 8.09 -3.26 1.25
CA ASP A 279 7.85 -4.29 0.24
C ASP A 279 6.58 -4.02 -0.58
N GLU A 280 5.51 -3.53 0.06
CA GLU A 280 4.30 -3.09 -0.62
C GLU A 280 4.59 -1.92 -1.56
N ILE A 281 5.30 -0.89 -1.08
CA ILE A 281 5.69 0.26 -1.89
C ILE A 281 6.54 -0.19 -3.08
N LYS A 282 7.59 -0.99 -2.85
CA LYS A 282 8.40 -1.61 -3.92
C LYS A 282 7.51 -2.36 -4.89
N GLY A 283 6.49 -3.02 -4.37
CA GLY A 283 5.60 -3.79 -5.18
C GLY A 283 4.82 -3.00 -6.23
N ILE A 284 4.35 -1.81 -5.86
CA ILE A 284 3.65 -0.91 -6.78
C ILE A 284 4.57 -0.50 -7.95
N PHE A 285 5.89 -0.34 -7.71
CA PHE A 285 6.86 0.09 -8.73
C PHE A 285 7.45 -1.06 -9.55
N ALA A 286 7.61 -2.25 -8.95
CA ALA A 286 8.26 -3.40 -9.58
C ALA A 286 7.34 -4.14 -10.56
N ASP A 287 6.06 -4.30 -10.21
CA ASP A 287 5.13 -5.13 -10.96
C ASP A 287 4.35 -4.34 -12.04
N ASN A 288 4.36 -3.00 -11.97
CA ASN A 288 3.56 -2.15 -12.87
C ASN A 288 4.39 -1.45 -13.93
N ASN A 289 3.80 -1.33 -15.13
CA ASN A 289 4.32 -0.43 -16.15
C ASN A 289 4.24 1.03 -15.67
N LEU A 290 5.23 1.86 -16.03
CA LEU A 290 5.27 3.30 -15.73
C LEU A 290 3.93 4.05 -15.90
N PRO A 291 3.12 3.85 -16.97
CA PRO A 291 1.81 4.50 -17.08
C PRO A 291 0.79 4.05 -16.03
N ILE A 292 0.78 2.76 -15.67
CA ILE A 292 -0.12 2.21 -14.63
C ILE A 292 0.28 2.76 -13.26
N LEU A 293 1.58 2.85 -13.00
CA LEU A 293 2.12 3.47 -11.79
C LEU A 293 1.71 4.95 -11.68
N ALA A 294 1.86 5.72 -12.76
CA ALA A 294 1.45 7.12 -12.80
C ALA A 294 -0.06 7.29 -12.54
N LEU A 295 -0.89 6.44 -13.17
CA LEU A 295 -2.32 6.40 -12.91
C LEU A 295 -2.62 6.08 -11.44
N THR A 296 -1.94 5.08 -10.86
CA THR A 296 -2.09 4.67 -9.46
C THR A 296 -1.81 5.83 -8.50
N PHE A 297 -0.75 6.60 -8.75
CA PHE A 297 -0.42 7.77 -7.93
C PHE A 297 -1.51 8.85 -8.00
N VAL A 298 -2.00 9.13 -9.21
CA VAL A 298 -3.08 10.11 -9.42
C VAL A 298 -4.36 9.68 -8.71
N VAL A 299 -4.75 8.41 -8.84
CA VAL A 299 -5.94 7.84 -8.20
C VAL A 299 -5.82 7.89 -6.67
N ALA A 300 -4.67 7.47 -6.11
CA ALA A 300 -4.42 7.52 -4.67
C ALA A 300 -4.49 8.96 -4.11
N ALA A 301 -3.97 9.95 -4.86
CA ALA A 301 -4.04 11.35 -4.47
C ALA A 301 -5.49 11.87 -4.46
N PHE A 302 -6.29 11.55 -5.47
CA PHE A 302 -7.70 11.92 -5.52
C PHE A 302 -8.52 11.24 -4.41
N HIS A 303 -8.29 9.96 -4.16
CA HIS A 303 -8.95 9.22 -3.07
C HIS A 303 -8.69 9.89 -1.71
N THR A 304 -7.41 10.14 -1.38
CA THR A 304 -7.03 10.82 -0.12
C THR A 304 -7.67 12.21 0.01
N LEU A 305 -7.76 12.96 -1.10
CA LEU A 305 -8.40 14.26 -1.14
C LEU A 305 -9.91 14.17 -0.86
N PHE A 306 -10.60 13.21 -1.47
CA PHE A 306 -12.04 13.03 -1.28
C PHE A 306 -12.39 12.54 0.13
N ASP A 307 -11.59 11.64 0.71
CA ASP A 307 -11.72 11.23 2.11
C ASP A 307 -11.61 12.43 3.05
N PHE A 308 -10.59 13.26 2.84
CA PHE A 308 -10.40 14.48 3.64
C PHE A 308 -11.59 15.44 3.50
N LEU A 309 -12.09 15.64 2.29
CA LEU A 309 -13.27 16.49 2.05
C LEU A 309 -14.54 15.91 2.66
N ALA A 310 -14.72 14.59 2.61
CA ALA A 310 -15.83 13.88 3.23
C ALA A 310 -15.80 14.08 4.76
N PHE A 311 -14.66 13.84 5.40
CA PHE A 311 -14.49 14.09 6.84
C PHE A 311 -14.72 15.54 7.21
N LYS A 312 -14.16 16.49 6.43
CA LYS A 312 -14.36 17.92 6.68
C LYS A 312 -15.85 18.30 6.62
N ASN A 313 -16.57 17.82 5.60
CA ASN A 313 -17.98 18.14 5.43
C ASN A 313 -18.82 17.52 6.56
N ASP A 314 -18.53 16.27 6.91
CA ASP A 314 -19.23 15.53 7.96
C ASP A 314 -18.99 16.15 9.36
N ILE A 315 -17.75 16.50 9.70
CA ILE A 315 -17.45 17.25 10.93
C ILE A 315 -18.20 18.59 10.94
N ASN A 316 -18.17 19.32 9.83
CA ASN A 316 -18.85 20.61 9.73
C ASN A 316 -20.37 20.49 9.93
N TYR A 317 -20.96 19.43 9.37
CA TYR A 317 -22.37 19.10 9.50
C TYR A 317 -22.77 18.83 10.96
N TRP A 318 -22.06 17.92 11.63
CA TRP A 318 -22.34 17.54 13.01
C TRP A 318 -21.97 18.61 14.04
N ARG A 319 -21.04 19.52 13.70
CA ARG A 319 -20.64 20.62 14.60
C ARG A 319 -21.76 21.65 14.79
N HIS A 320 -22.53 21.94 13.75
CA HIS A 320 -23.55 22.99 13.75
C HIS A 320 -24.96 22.48 14.09
N ARG A 321 -25.21 21.17 14.00
CA ARG A 321 -26.53 20.58 14.24
C ARG A 321 -26.85 20.47 15.73
N LYS A 322 -28.03 20.97 16.14
CA LYS A 322 -28.50 20.96 17.55
C LYS A 322 -29.68 20.01 17.79
N THR A 323 -30.45 19.69 16.74
CA THR A 323 -31.63 18.80 16.78
C THR A 323 -31.35 17.51 16.01
N MET A 324 -31.80 16.37 16.54
CA MET A 324 -31.56 15.05 15.93
C MET A 324 -32.77 14.54 15.14
N VAL A 325 -33.75 15.41 14.88
CA VAL A 325 -34.96 15.11 14.11
C VAL A 325 -34.58 14.59 12.72
N GLY A 326 -35.03 13.38 12.36
CA GLY A 326 -34.68 12.71 11.11
C GLY A 326 -33.39 11.86 11.14
N LEU A 327 -32.69 11.79 12.28
CA LEU A 327 -31.56 10.88 12.49
C LEU A 327 -31.87 9.85 13.58
N SER A 328 -31.70 8.57 13.25
CA SER A 328 -31.88 7.47 14.19
C SER A 328 -30.65 7.31 15.08
N LEU A 329 -30.80 7.54 16.39
CA LEU A 329 -29.74 7.35 17.41
C LEU A 329 -29.14 5.94 17.35
N ARG A 330 -29.98 4.93 17.10
CA ARG A 330 -29.54 3.53 16.98
C ARG A 330 -28.62 3.33 15.78
N THR A 331 -28.93 3.97 14.65
CA THR A 331 -28.09 3.92 13.45
C THR A 331 -26.74 4.60 13.67
N VAL A 332 -26.69 5.71 14.42
CA VAL A 332 -25.42 6.38 14.77
C VAL A 332 -24.53 5.47 15.63
N VAL A 333 -25.10 4.82 16.66
CA VAL A 333 -24.36 3.86 17.49
C VAL A 333 -23.89 2.66 16.67
N TRP A 334 -24.78 2.10 15.85
CA TRP A 334 -24.44 0.96 15.00
C TRP A 334 -23.31 1.27 14.03
N ARG A 335 -23.33 2.46 13.39
CA ARG A 335 -22.26 2.92 12.50
C ARG A 335 -20.93 3.07 13.24
N SER A 336 -20.95 3.59 14.46
CA SER A 336 -19.75 3.71 15.28
C SER A 336 -19.14 2.35 15.62
N ILE A 337 -19.95 1.38 16.09
CA ILE A 337 -19.49 0.01 16.37
C ILE A 337 -18.96 -0.65 15.10
N SER A 338 -19.68 -0.50 13.98
CA SER A 338 -19.30 -1.07 12.68
C SER A 338 -17.94 -0.56 12.22
N ASN A 339 -17.70 0.75 12.28
CA ASN A 339 -16.42 1.34 11.88
C ASN A 339 -15.26 0.88 12.76
N ILE A 340 -15.47 0.76 14.08
CA ILE A 340 -14.43 0.24 14.99
C ILE A 340 -14.06 -1.20 14.64
N ILE A 341 -15.06 -2.05 14.37
CA ILE A 341 -14.82 -3.45 13.98
C ILE A 341 -14.07 -3.53 12.64
N ILE A 342 -14.44 -2.70 11.66
CA ILE A 342 -13.75 -2.62 10.35
C ILE A 342 -12.30 -2.16 10.54
N PHE A 343 -12.06 -1.14 11.35
CA PHE A 343 -10.71 -0.65 11.64
C PHE A 343 -9.83 -1.72 12.28
N LEU A 344 -10.35 -2.45 13.28
CA LEU A 344 -9.63 -3.55 13.92
C LEU A 344 -9.28 -4.68 12.94
N TYR A 345 -10.17 -4.96 11.99
CA TYR A 345 -9.91 -5.95 10.95
C TYR A 345 -8.87 -5.51 9.93
N LEU A 346 -8.89 -4.25 9.52
CA LEU A 346 -7.85 -3.70 8.63
C LEU A 346 -6.49 -3.71 9.33
N LEU A 347 -6.45 -3.45 10.63
CA LEU A 347 -5.26 -3.56 11.46
C LEU A 347 -4.74 -5.00 11.54
N ASP A 348 -5.60 -5.99 11.81
CA ASP A 348 -5.22 -7.42 11.91
C ASP A 348 -4.82 -8.03 10.56
N SER A 349 -5.45 -7.57 9.48
CA SER A 349 -5.18 -8.03 8.12
C SER A 349 -3.87 -7.47 7.56
N GLY A 350 -3.28 -6.45 8.19
CA GLY A 350 -2.12 -5.73 7.67
C GLY A 350 -2.47 -4.97 6.39
N ALA A 351 -3.61 -4.29 6.36
CA ALA A 351 -4.00 -3.46 5.21
C ALA A 351 -3.06 -2.26 5.05
N SER A 352 -2.98 -1.73 3.82
CA SER A 352 -2.13 -0.59 3.52
C SER A 352 -2.47 0.64 4.39
N LEU A 353 -1.45 1.38 4.81
CA LEU A 353 -1.57 2.61 5.60
C LEU A 353 -2.55 3.62 4.97
N LEU A 354 -2.61 3.64 3.64
CA LEU A 354 -3.48 4.51 2.86
C LEU A 354 -4.97 4.31 3.16
N VAL A 355 -5.38 3.09 3.53
CA VAL A 355 -6.77 2.77 3.89
C VAL A 355 -6.95 2.74 5.41
N LEU A 356 -5.93 2.27 6.13
CA LEU A 356 -5.94 2.15 7.58
C LEU A 356 -6.06 3.51 8.28
N ILE A 357 -5.31 4.53 7.82
CA ILE A 357 -5.32 5.87 8.43
C ILE A 357 -6.71 6.53 8.28
N PRO A 358 -7.30 6.66 7.08
CA PRO A 358 -8.65 7.20 6.93
C PRO A 358 -9.70 6.42 7.74
N SER A 359 -9.64 5.08 7.75
CA SER A 359 -10.55 4.25 8.55
C SER A 359 -10.43 4.52 10.05
N GLY A 360 -9.20 4.70 10.55
CA GLY A 360 -8.94 5.06 11.95
C GLY A 360 -9.48 6.46 12.30
N VAL A 361 -9.21 7.46 11.47
CA VAL A 361 -9.75 8.82 11.65
C VAL A 361 -11.28 8.82 11.60
N GLY A 362 -11.88 8.09 10.66
CA GLY A 362 -13.32 7.91 10.55
C GLY A 362 -13.93 7.26 11.79
N SER A 363 -13.26 6.26 12.37
CA SER A 363 -13.69 5.63 13.62
C SER A 363 -13.72 6.61 14.79
N LEU A 364 -12.70 7.48 14.91
CA LEU A 364 -12.67 8.54 15.94
C LEU A 364 -13.79 9.57 15.73
N ILE A 365 -14.06 9.96 14.48
CA ILE A 365 -15.15 10.88 14.15
C ILE A 365 -16.51 10.27 14.51
N GLU A 366 -16.76 9.00 14.21
CA GLU A 366 -18.02 8.33 14.59
C GLU A 366 -18.20 8.24 16.11
N ILE A 367 -17.15 7.95 16.87
CA ILE A 367 -17.19 7.98 18.34
C ILE A 367 -17.58 9.39 18.82
N TRP A 368 -16.98 10.43 18.24
CA TRP A 368 -17.34 11.81 18.56
C TRP A 368 -18.82 12.12 18.25
N LYS A 369 -19.35 11.65 17.11
CA LYS A 369 -20.78 11.81 16.78
C LYS A 369 -21.68 11.15 17.80
N VAL A 370 -21.35 9.95 18.28
CA VAL A 370 -22.11 9.28 19.36
C VAL A 370 -22.14 10.17 20.62
N THR A 371 -21.00 10.72 21.04
CA THR A 371 -20.97 11.60 22.23
C THR A 371 -21.84 12.85 22.05
N LYS A 372 -21.88 13.41 20.84
CA LYS A 372 -22.75 14.53 20.47
C LYS A 372 -24.22 14.15 20.41
N ALA A 373 -24.55 13.00 19.85
CA ALA A 373 -25.92 12.53 19.65
C ALA A 373 -26.64 12.27 20.97
N PHE A 374 -25.94 11.69 21.94
CA PHE A 374 -26.44 11.51 23.30
C PHE A 374 -26.45 12.81 24.14
N LYS A 375 -26.02 13.95 23.56
CA LYS A 375 -25.88 15.25 24.23
C LYS A 375 -25.18 15.14 25.58
N ILE A 376 -24.16 14.27 25.67
CA ILE A 376 -23.51 13.93 26.93
C ILE A 376 -22.88 15.19 27.54
N LYS A 377 -23.42 15.62 28.68
CA LYS A 377 -22.79 16.64 29.53
C LYS A 377 -22.12 15.92 30.69
N VAL A 378 -20.80 15.82 30.63
CA VAL A 378 -20.00 15.31 31.74
C VAL A 378 -19.83 16.44 32.74
N ARG A 379 -20.55 16.37 33.86
CA ARG A 379 -20.28 17.23 35.03
C ARG A 379 -19.40 16.45 35.99
N PHE A 380 -18.26 17.02 36.34
CA PHE A 380 -17.40 16.47 37.38
C PHE A 380 -17.85 17.02 38.74
N ASN A 381 -18.23 16.13 39.66
CA ASN A 381 -18.46 16.46 41.05
C ASN A 381 -17.33 15.77 41.85
N GLY A 382 -16.20 16.46 42.02
CA GLY A 382 -14.97 15.84 42.53
C GLY A 382 -14.38 14.80 41.56
N TYR A 383 -14.10 13.57 42.04
CA TYR A 383 -13.46 12.50 41.26
C TYR A 383 -14.43 11.57 40.50
N LYS A 384 -15.75 11.76 40.59
CA LYS A 384 -16.74 10.93 39.86
C LYS A 384 -17.40 11.72 38.72
N PRO A 385 -17.28 11.25 37.46
CA PRO A 385 -17.99 11.87 36.35
C PRO A 385 -19.49 11.50 36.40
N ILE A 386 -20.38 12.50 36.49
CA ILE A 386 -21.82 12.31 36.32
C ILE A 386 -22.17 12.62 34.86
N ILE A 387 -22.58 11.58 34.13
CA ILE A 387 -22.99 11.64 32.74
C ILE A 387 -24.49 11.96 32.73
N THR A 388 -24.87 13.16 32.26
CA THR A 388 -26.27 13.52 32.05
C THR A 388 -26.61 13.45 30.56
N PHE A 389 -27.66 12.70 30.22
CA PHE A 389 -28.21 12.57 28.87
C PHE A 389 -29.29 13.65 28.66
N GLY A 390 -29.34 14.26 27.48
CA GLY A 390 -30.34 15.29 27.15
C GLY A 390 -31.72 14.70 26.81
N GLU A 391 -32.79 15.47 27.01
CA GLU A 391 -34.16 15.06 26.67
C GLU A 391 -34.34 14.87 25.15
N THR A 392 -35.05 13.80 24.80
CA THR A 392 -35.48 13.45 23.43
C THR A 392 -36.84 14.07 23.12
N SER A 393 -37.01 14.69 21.94
CA SER A 393 -38.28 15.32 21.56
C SER A 393 -39.35 14.29 21.20
N LYS A 394 -40.63 14.69 21.21
CA LYS A 394 -41.75 13.79 20.86
C LYS A 394 -41.66 13.30 19.40
N GLU A 395 -41.20 14.14 18.47
CA GLU A 395 -41.01 13.77 17.07
C GLU A 395 -39.83 12.78 16.86
N GLU A 396 -38.82 12.83 17.74
CA GLU A 396 -37.71 11.85 17.73
C GLU A 396 -38.22 10.44 18.11
N ASN A 397 -39.22 10.34 18.99
CA ASN A 397 -39.74 9.07 19.49
C ASN A 397 -40.63 8.36 18.46
N ASP A 398 -41.44 9.10 17.69
CA ASP A 398 -42.27 8.55 16.62
C ASP A 398 -41.42 8.01 15.47
N THR A 399 -40.34 8.73 15.11
CA THR A 399 -39.35 8.26 14.13
C THR A 399 -38.64 6.99 14.61
N MET A 400 -38.33 6.90 15.90
CA MET A 400 -37.73 5.71 16.52
C MET A 400 -38.66 4.48 16.50
N MET A 401 -39.98 4.68 16.58
CA MET A 401 -40.94 3.58 16.60
C MET A 401 -41.01 2.87 15.23
N HIS A 402 -41.01 3.63 14.14
CA HIS A 402 -41.01 3.06 12.78
C HIS A 402 -39.72 2.31 12.45
N ASP A 403 -38.55 2.86 12.81
CA ASP A 403 -37.25 2.19 12.65
C ASP A 403 -37.15 0.90 13.48
N SER A 404 -37.72 0.90 14.70
CA SER A 404 -37.63 -0.24 15.61
C SER A 404 -38.35 -1.49 15.08
N THR A 405 -39.45 -1.29 14.35
CA THR A 405 -40.26 -2.39 13.83
C THR A 405 -39.54 -3.07 12.66
N ALA A 406 -38.99 -2.28 11.73
CA ALA A 406 -38.22 -2.79 10.60
C ALA A 406 -36.95 -3.53 11.07
N MET A 407 -36.22 -2.97 12.05
CA MET A 407 -35.01 -3.58 12.59
C MET A 407 -35.28 -4.90 13.32
N ARG A 408 -36.43 -5.02 14.00
CA ARG A 408 -36.79 -6.24 14.74
C ARG A 408 -36.99 -7.42 13.79
N TYR A 409 -37.78 -7.27 12.74
CA TYR A 409 -38.00 -8.35 11.78
C TYR A 409 -36.71 -8.72 11.03
N LEU A 410 -35.91 -7.72 10.67
CA LEU A 410 -34.64 -7.93 10.01
C LEU A 410 -33.65 -8.70 10.90
N SER A 411 -33.63 -8.42 12.21
CA SER A 411 -32.74 -9.08 13.16
C SER A 411 -32.99 -10.59 13.30
N TYR A 412 -34.25 -11.04 13.18
CA TYR A 412 -34.60 -12.46 13.27
C TYR A 412 -34.04 -13.29 12.10
N LEU A 413 -33.95 -12.71 10.91
CA LEU A 413 -33.30 -13.36 9.77
C LEU A 413 -31.78 -13.33 9.91
N LEU A 414 -31.25 -12.26 10.48
CA LEU A 414 -29.83 -11.97 10.34
C LEU A 414 -28.92 -12.55 11.43
N TYR A 415 -29.37 -12.56 12.69
CA TYR A 415 -28.61 -13.23 13.74
C TYR A 415 -28.28 -14.70 13.41
N PRO A 416 -29.23 -15.54 12.93
CA PRO A 416 -28.88 -16.91 12.55
C PRO A 416 -27.96 -16.98 11.33
N LEU A 417 -28.08 -16.04 10.37
CA LEU A 417 -27.18 -15.98 9.21
C LEU A 417 -25.73 -15.64 9.63
N CYS A 418 -25.55 -14.64 10.49
CA CYS A 418 -24.23 -14.25 11.00
C CYS A 418 -23.60 -15.37 11.84
N ILE A 419 -24.39 -16.04 12.70
CA ILE A 419 -23.92 -17.18 13.49
C ILE A 419 -23.53 -18.34 12.58
N GLY A 420 -24.36 -18.66 11.57
CA GLY A 420 -24.07 -19.69 10.58
C GLY A 420 -22.77 -19.43 9.82
N LEU A 421 -22.55 -18.19 9.37
CA LEU A 421 -21.31 -17.78 8.70
C LEU A 421 -20.10 -17.84 9.63
N ALA A 422 -20.24 -17.47 10.90
CA ALA A 422 -19.16 -17.56 11.88
C ALA A 422 -18.77 -19.02 12.17
N VAL A 423 -19.74 -19.92 12.30
CA VAL A 423 -19.52 -21.37 12.47
C VAL A 423 -18.89 -21.98 11.22
N TYR A 424 -19.39 -21.63 10.03
CA TYR A 424 -18.80 -22.08 8.77
C TYR A 424 -17.34 -21.62 8.66
N SER A 425 -17.06 -20.35 8.96
CA SER A 425 -15.70 -19.80 8.95
C SER A 425 -14.78 -20.51 9.94
N LEU A 426 -15.29 -20.96 11.09
CA LEU A 426 -14.50 -21.70 12.08
C LEU A 426 -14.11 -23.10 11.59
N ILE A 427 -14.99 -23.76 10.83
CA ILE A 427 -14.78 -25.16 10.38
C ILE A 427 -13.92 -25.23 9.13
N TYR A 428 -14.12 -24.33 8.16
CA TYR A 428 -13.55 -24.46 6.82
C TYR A 428 -12.38 -23.51 6.52
N ASN A 429 -12.25 -22.39 7.25
CA ASN A 429 -11.18 -21.41 6.99
C ASN A 429 -10.06 -21.53 8.02
N ASN A 430 -8.81 -21.45 7.55
CA ASN A 430 -7.65 -21.34 8.44
C ASN A 430 -7.56 -19.92 9.01
N HIS A 431 -7.25 -19.80 10.31
CA HIS A 431 -7.13 -18.50 11.00
C HIS A 431 -5.76 -18.38 11.68
N LYS A 432 -5.26 -17.15 11.84
CA LYS A 432 -4.00 -16.91 12.57
C LYS A 432 -4.15 -17.17 14.06
N SER A 433 -5.30 -16.85 14.63
CA SER A 433 -5.60 -16.96 16.06
C SER A 433 -7.10 -16.89 16.32
N TRP A 434 -7.52 -17.24 17.55
CA TRP A 434 -8.90 -17.02 18.01
C TRP A 434 -9.34 -15.56 17.92
N TYR A 435 -8.42 -14.61 18.16
CA TYR A 435 -8.68 -13.18 17.99
C TYR A 435 -9.00 -12.85 16.51
N SER A 436 -8.16 -13.33 15.59
CA SER A 436 -8.36 -13.10 14.16
C SER A 436 -9.66 -13.73 13.66
N TRP A 437 -10.05 -14.90 14.17
CA TRP A 437 -11.35 -15.53 13.86
C TRP A 437 -12.54 -14.68 14.33
N ILE A 438 -12.51 -14.16 15.56
CA ILE A 438 -13.58 -13.31 16.11
C ILE A 438 -13.72 -12.05 15.25
N ILE A 439 -12.61 -11.36 14.97
CA ILE A 439 -12.62 -10.13 14.18
C ILE A 439 -13.11 -10.38 12.75
N ASN A 440 -12.62 -11.43 12.08
CA ASN A 440 -13.11 -11.83 10.75
C ASN A 440 -14.62 -12.12 10.75
N SER A 441 -15.11 -12.84 11.77
CA SER A 441 -16.53 -13.18 11.88
C SER A 441 -17.39 -11.94 12.14
N LEU A 442 -16.93 -11.04 13.01
CA LEU A 442 -17.60 -9.77 13.30
C LEU A 442 -17.66 -8.87 12.07
N VAL A 443 -16.56 -8.75 11.31
CA VAL A 443 -16.54 -7.94 10.08
C VAL A 443 -17.47 -8.47 9.02
N ASN A 444 -17.47 -9.79 8.76
CA ASN A 444 -18.41 -10.38 7.81
C ASN A 444 -19.87 -10.12 8.23
N GLY A 445 -20.16 -10.19 9.54
CA GLY A 445 -21.44 -9.78 10.10
C GLY A 445 -21.74 -8.30 9.82
N VAL A 446 -20.85 -7.39 10.19
CA VAL A 446 -20.98 -5.95 9.98
C VAL A 446 -21.19 -5.60 8.51
N TYR A 447 -20.48 -6.24 7.58
CA TYR A 447 -20.68 -6.03 6.15
C TYR A 447 -22.03 -6.56 5.65
N ALA A 448 -22.52 -7.70 6.17
CA ALA A 448 -23.87 -8.17 5.86
C ALA A 448 -24.95 -7.23 6.42
N PHE A 449 -24.80 -6.77 7.67
CA PHE A 449 -25.69 -5.78 8.27
C PHE A 449 -25.66 -4.45 7.50
N GLY A 450 -24.47 -3.96 7.12
CA GLY A 450 -24.27 -2.72 6.39
C GLY A 450 -25.04 -2.70 5.07
N PHE A 451 -25.06 -3.83 4.34
CA PHE A 451 -25.88 -3.99 3.14
C PHE A 451 -27.36 -3.70 3.43
N LEU A 452 -27.86 -4.28 4.51
CA LEU A 452 -29.28 -4.20 4.83
C LEU A 452 -29.69 -2.86 5.40
N PHE A 453 -28.80 -2.11 6.05
CA PHE A 453 -29.09 -0.73 6.41
C PHE A 453 -29.29 0.18 5.19
N MET A 454 -28.77 -0.19 4.02
CA MET A 454 -28.98 0.54 2.77
C MET A 454 -30.26 0.12 2.01
N MET A 455 -30.80 -1.08 2.28
CA MET A 455 -32.00 -1.61 1.60
C MET A 455 -33.31 -0.87 1.91
N PRO A 456 -33.61 -0.41 3.15
CA PRO A 456 -34.83 0.31 3.46
C PRO A 456 -35.06 1.53 2.55
N GLN A 457 -34.00 2.25 2.20
CA GLN A 457 -34.09 3.41 1.33
C GLN A 457 -34.50 3.01 -0.10
N LEU A 458 -33.91 1.95 -0.65
CA LEU A 458 -34.28 1.42 -1.97
C LEU A 458 -35.71 0.87 -1.96
N PHE A 459 -36.11 0.18 -0.89
CA PHE A 459 -37.46 -0.32 -0.71
C PHE A 459 -38.48 0.81 -0.62
N LEU A 460 -38.17 1.87 0.14
CA LEU A 460 -39.03 3.04 0.28
C LEU A 460 -39.21 3.76 -1.06
N ASN A 461 -38.13 3.94 -1.83
CA ASN A 461 -38.21 4.49 -3.18
C ASN A 461 -39.14 3.67 -4.08
N TYR A 462 -39.04 2.35 -4.03
CA TYR A 462 -39.91 1.45 -4.79
C TYR A 462 -41.37 1.52 -4.36
N LYS A 463 -41.63 1.55 -3.04
CA LYS A 463 -42.98 1.57 -2.46
C LYS A 463 -43.69 2.90 -2.70
N LEU A 464 -42.98 4.01 -2.51
CA LEU A 464 -43.53 5.36 -2.70
C LEU A 464 -43.50 5.83 -4.16
N LYS A 465 -42.81 5.09 -5.05
CA LYS A 465 -42.62 5.47 -6.46
C LYS A 465 -42.03 6.88 -6.62
N SER A 466 -41.17 7.29 -5.68
CA SER A 466 -40.47 8.59 -5.69
C SER A 466 -39.08 8.48 -5.07
N VAL A 467 -38.15 9.33 -5.49
CA VAL A 467 -36.79 9.40 -4.93
C VAL A 467 -36.57 10.73 -4.22
N ALA A 468 -36.03 10.71 -3.00
CA ALA A 468 -35.72 11.94 -2.28
C ALA A 468 -34.74 12.82 -3.07
N HIS A 469 -34.97 14.14 -3.07
CA HIS A 469 -34.04 15.07 -3.67
C HIS A 469 -32.68 15.06 -2.95
N LEU A 470 -31.64 14.63 -3.67
CA LEU A 470 -30.26 14.72 -3.24
C LEU A 470 -29.57 15.92 -3.91
N PRO A 471 -28.96 16.85 -3.16
CA PRO A 471 -28.20 17.96 -3.76
C PRO A 471 -27.13 17.45 -4.72
N TRP A 472 -26.98 18.10 -5.89
CA TRP A 472 -26.04 17.66 -6.94
C TRP A 472 -24.61 17.45 -6.42
N ARG A 473 -24.14 18.29 -5.49
CA ARG A 473 -22.81 18.16 -4.87
C ARG A 473 -22.67 16.87 -4.07
N ALA A 474 -23.63 16.57 -3.19
CA ALA A 474 -23.62 15.35 -2.38
C ALA A 474 -23.78 14.09 -3.26
N PHE A 475 -24.59 14.18 -4.31
CA PHE A 475 -24.72 13.12 -5.32
C PHE A 475 -23.40 12.84 -6.03
N MET A 476 -22.69 13.88 -6.48
CA MET A 476 -21.39 13.75 -7.11
C MET A 476 -20.33 13.19 -6.17
N TYR A 477 -20.27 13.63 -4.90
CA TYR A 477 -19.36 13.03 -3.93
C TYR A 477 -19.64 11.54 -3.70
N LYS A 478 -20.92 11.14 -3.60
CA LYS A 478 -21.30 9.73 -3.49
C LYS A 478 -20.86 8.92 -4.71
N ALA A 479 -21.09 9.47 -5.92
CA ALA A 479 -20.70 8.81 -7.17
C ALA A 479 -19.17 8.67 -7.30
N PHE A 480 -18.41 9.74 -7.05
CA PHE A 480 -16.96 9.71 -7.18
C PHE A 480 -16.30 8.82 -6.14
N ASN A 481 -16.77 8.81 -4.89
CA ASN A 481 -16.25 7.90 -3.88
C ASN A 481 -16.45 6.44 -4.30
N THR A 482 -17.66 6.06 -4.71
CA THR A 482 -17.99 4.75 -5.29
C THR A 482 -17.04 4.35 -6.41
N PHE A 483 -16.90 5.17 -7.46
CA PHE A 483 -16.06 4.79 -8.61
C PHE A 483 -14.55 4.73 -8.29
N ILE A 484 -14.06 5.58 -7.39
CA ILE A 484 -12.65 5.62 -7.03
C ILE A 484 -12.29 4.47 -6.09
N ASP A 485 -13.19 4.11 -5.16
CA ASP A 485 -12.99 3.00 -4.22
C ASP A 485 -12.93 1.65 -4.94
N ASP A 486 -13.74 1.46 -5.99
CA ASP A 486 -13.70 0.28 -6.86
C ASP A 486 -12.37 0.17 -7.63
N LEU A 487 -11.95 1.26 -8.29
CA LEU A 487 -10.67 1.33 -9.00
C LEU A 487 -9.49 1.03 -8.06
N PHE A 488 -9.56 1.56 -6.85
CA PHE A 488 -8.55 1.37 -5.82
C PHE A 488 -8.55 -0.07 -5.27
N ALA A 489 -9.71 -0.70 -5.10
CA ALA A 489 -9.83 -2.11 -4.71
C ALA A 489 -9.21 -3.07 -5.73
N PHE A 490 -9.09 -2.69 -7.01
CA PHE A 490 -8.38 -3.49 -8.01
C PHE A 490 -6.86 -3.27 -8.00
N ILE A 491 -6.40 -2.07 -7.67
CA ILE A 491 -4.99 -1.67 -7.80
C ILE A 491 -4.21 -1.95 -6.50
N ILE A 492 -4.82 -1.72 -5.33
CA ILE A 492 -4.14 -1.80 -4.04
C ILE A 492 -4.60 -3.03 -3.26
N THR A 493 -3.64 -3.67 -2.59
CA THR A 493 -3.85 -4.86 -1.79
C THR A 493 -4.72 -4.53 -0.58
N MET A 494 -6.01 -4.82 -0.71
CA MET A 494 -6.98 -4.79 0.39
C MET A 494 -7.52 -6.20 0.67
N PRO A 495 -7.95 -6.47 1.91
CA PRO A 495 -8.59 -7.74 2.23
C PRO A 495 -9.86 -7.94 1.40
N THR A 496 -10.08 -9.16 0.92
CA THR A 496 -11.18 -9.52 0.02
C THR A 496 -12.55 -9.14 0.58
N ALA A 497 -12.77 -9.30 1.89
CA ALA A 497 -14.02 -8.90 2.55
C ALA A 497 -14.28 -7.39 2.45
N HIS A 498 -13.24 -6.56 2.61
CA HIS A 498 -13.37 -5.11 2.46
C HIS A 498 -13.60 -4.72 1.01
N ARG A 499 -12.92 -5.37 0.05
CA ARG A 499 -13.14 -5.15 -1.39
C ARG A 499 -14.58 -5.47 -1.80
N LEU A 500 -15.13 -6.58 -1.29
CA LEU A 500 -16.52 -6.96 -1.55
C LEU A 500 -17.51 -5.96 -0.93
N ALA A 501 -17.18 -5.38 0.22
CA ALA A 501 -17.99 -4.35 0.86
C ALA A 501 -18.02 -3.03 0.06
N CYS A 502 -16.91 -2.63 -0.56
CA CYS A 502 -16.88 -1.49 -1.50
C CYS A 502 -17.75 -1.78 -2.72
N PHE A 503 -17.52 -2.92 -3.39
CA PHE A 503 -18.30 -3.33 -4.57
C PHE A 503 -19.81 -3.41 -4.31
N ARG A 504 -20.20 -3.81 -3.09
CA ARG A 504 -21.60 -3.82 -2.65
C ARG A 504 -22.21 -2.42 -2.67
N ASP A 505 -21.51 -1.41 -2.15
CA ASP A 505 -22.02 -0.04 -2.11
C ASP A 505 -22.27 0.49 -3.53
N ASP A 506 -21.48 0.03 -4.49
CA ASP A 506 -21.59 0.40 -5.89
C ASP A 506 -22.75 -0.31 -6.59
N PHE A 507 -22.98 -1.58 -6.29
CA PHE A 507 -24.19 -2.30 -6.72
C PHE A 507 -25.48 -1.62 -6.22
N VAL A 508 -25.51 -1.22 -4.94
CA VAL A 508 -26.63 -0.46 -4.36
C VAL A 508 -26.78 0.90 -5.05
N PHE A 509 -25.67 1.58 -5.34
CA PHE A 509 -25.67 2.85 -6.04
C PHE A 509 -26.23 2.73 -7.47
N LEU A 510 -25.90 1.67 -8.21
CA LEU A 510 -26.46 1.40 -9.54
C LEU A 510 -27.98 1.19 -9.50
N ILE A 511 -28.48 0.45 -8.49
CA ILE A 511 -29.93 0.28 -8.30
C ILE A 511 -30.58 1.62 -7.98
N TYR A 512 -29.95 2.45 -7.15
CA TYR A 512 -30.43 3.79 -6.85
C TYR A 512 -30.49 4.68 -8.12
N LEU A 513 -29.48 4.63 -8.99
CA LEU A 513 -29.50 5.35 -10.27
C LEU A 513 -30.65 4.88 -11.17
N TYR A 514 -30.87 3.57 -11.23
CA TYR A 514 -31.99 3.00 -11.97
C TYR A 514 -33.34 3.47 -11.41
N GLN A 515 -33.52 3.49 -10.09
CA GLN A 515 -34.72 4.01 -9.45
C GLN A 515 -34.92 5.50 -9.71
N LYS A 516 -33.85 6.30 -9.70
CA LYS A 516 -33.91 7.74 -10.00
C LYS A 516 -34.29 8.01 -11.46
N TRP A 517 -33.93 7.12 -12.37
CA TRP A 517 -34.37 7.20 -13.76
C TRP A 517 -35.85 6.83 -13.92
N LEU A 518 -36.34 5.84 -13.16
CA LEU A 518 -37.72 5.34 -13.27
C LEU A 518 -38.75 6.20 -12.50
N TYR A 519 -38.38 6.77 -11.35
CA TYR A 519 -39.29 7.47 -10.45
C TYR A 519 -39.01 8.97 -10.36
N PRO A 520 -40.05 9.83 -10.24
CA PRO A 520 -39.88 11.27 -10.08
C PRO A 520 -39.17 11.63 -8.77
N VAL A 521 -38.44 12.75 -8.79
CA VAL A 521 -37.72 13.27 -7.62
C VAL A 521 -38.66 14.10 -6.74
N ASP A 522 -38.85 13.67 -5.50
CA ASP A 522 -39.65 14.34 -4.50
C ASP A 522 -38.79 15.29 -3.65
N LYS A 523 -39.13 16.58 -3.69
CA LYS A 523 -38.41 17.67 -3.00
C LYS A 523 -38.85 17.88 -1.55
N THR A 524 -40.04 17.39 -1.20
CA THR A 524 -40.60 17.52 0.15
C THR A 524 -40.03 16.45 1.10
N ARG A 525 -39.53 15.35 0.54
CA ARG A 525 -39.04 14.22 1.31
C ARG A 525 -37.66 14.48 1.89
N VAL A 526 -37.51 14.13 3.17
CA VAL A 526 -36.23 14.12 3.87
C VAL A 526 -35.31 13.07 3.23
N ASN A 527 -34.10 13.47 2.86
CA ASN A 527 -33.10 12.60 2.28
C ASN A 527 -32.34 11.79 3.36
N GLU A 528 -31.41 10.92 2.93
CA GLU A 528 -30.59 10.06 3.81
C GLU A 528 -29.75 10.83 4.85
N TYR A 529 -29.56 12.13 4.63
CA TYR A 529 -28.82 13.02 5.53
C TYR A 529 -29.74 13.77 6.49
N GLY A 530 -31.05 13.55 6.44
CA GLY A 530 -32.00 14.27 7.27
C GLY A 530 -32.35 15.66 6.74
N GLU A 531 -32.16 15.95 5.44
CA GLU A 531 -32.47 17.23 4.82
C GLU A 531 -33.61 17.10 3.79
N ALA A 532 -34.66 17.93 3.91
CA ALA A 532 -35.65 18.15 2.85
C ALA A 532 -35.33 19.44 2.07
N PHE A 533 -35.50 19.43 0.74
CA PHE A 533 -35.13 20.58 -0.10
C PHE A 533 -35.96 21.83 0.24
N ASP A 534 -37.25 21.64 0.51
CA ASP A 534 -38.17 22.75 0.80
C ASP A 534 -37.95 23.36 2.20
N GLU A 535 -37.57 22.57 3.20
CA GLU A 535 -37.15 23.09 4.52
C GLU A 535 -35.86 23.90 4.43
N SER A 536 -34.88 23.42 3.65
CA SER A 536 -33.61 24.12 3.44
C SER A 536 -33.75 25.44 2.67
N THR A 537 -34.81 25.56 1.86
CA THR A 537 -35.10 26.78 1.10
C THR A 537 -35.76 27.80 2.02
N LYS A 538 -36.74 27.38 2.84
CA LYS A 538 -37.39 28.23 3.85
C LYS A 538 -36.40 28.82 4.85
N SER A 539 -35.46 28.02 5.35
CA SER A 539 -34.44 28.48 6.32
C SER A 539 -33.35 29.40 5.75
N LYS A 540 -33.32 29.61 4.43
CA LYS A 540 -32.41 30.57 3.77
C LYS A 540 -33.11 31.88 3.39
N THR A 541 -34.43 31.87 3.37
CA THR A 541 -35.27 33.04 3.11
C THR A 541 -35.73 33.75 4.39
N GLU A 542 -35.69 33.05 5.53
CA GLU A 542 -35.69 33.64 6.88
C GLU A 542 -34.25 33.90 7.35
#